data_AF-A0A847FWT4-F1
#
_entry.id   AF-A0A847FWT4-F1
#
_cell.length_a   1.000
_cell.length_b   1.000
_cell.length_c   1.000
_cell.angle_alpha   90.00
_cell.angle_beta   90.00
_cell.angle_gamma   90.00
#
_symmetry.space_group_name_H-M   'P 1'
#
loop_
_entity.id
_entity.type
_entity.pdbx_description
1 polymer ?
#
loop_
_entity_poly.entity_id
_entity_poly.type
_entity_poly.pdbx_seq_one_letter_code
_entity_poly.pdbx_strand_id
1 'polypeptide(L)'
;METETARYATICDGYNLQRAWMDVWGSRTAAARHHGAGIDGVTVADWEADWQARLQALQNDLRRGAYRPSPLLCFDVPRRRHSSSVPAEYGREARGGRWRRLGIPTVTDRVVQRAVKNALEPIWEARFLSCSHGYRPERSVFTAVAHVLWHEAQGLSWVADGDIEACFDTIRHDTLLDLLSDTADRDLLALVAGWLAVGATAPGRGIAQGAVLSPLLANVYLHPFDVAMIGAGLALVRFADDWVVMCAGPDEALAALQHAAGLLADRDLALNPDKTGVLPLGPGLAFLGAQFE
;
A
#
# COMPACT_ATOMS: atom_id res chain seq x y z
N MET A 1 -35.28 7.55 6.36
CA MET A 1 -34.45 6.34 6.37
C MET A 1 -33.93 6.17 4.95
N GLU A 2 -32.78 6.77 4.66
CA GLU A 2 -32.08 6.50 3.40
C GLU A 2 -31.75 5.00 3.39
N THR A 3 -32.24 4.28 2.40
CA THR A 3 -31.74 2.94 2.08
C THR A 3 -30.24 3.08 1.86
N GLU A 4 -29.46 2.55 2.79
CA GLU A 4 -28.01 2.44 2.69
C GLU A 4 -27.71 1.65 1.41
N THR A 5 -27.42 2.36 0.32
CA THR A 5 -27.11 1.74 -0.96
C THR A 5 -25.91 0.84 -0.73
N ALA A 6 -26.10 -0.47 -0.95
CA ALA A 6 -25.04 -1.46 -0.85
C ALA A 6 -23.79 -0.95 -1.58
N ARG A 7 -22.64 -0.93 -0.90
CA ARG A 7 -21.37 -0.45 -1.46
C ARG A 7 -20.99 -1.18 -2.73
N TYR A 8 -21.29 -2.48 -2.83
CA TYR A 8 -21.09 -3.24 -4.06
C TYR A 8 -21.89 -2.67 -5.25
N ALA A 9 -23.08 -2.10 -5.01
CA ALA A 9 -23.87 -1.47 -6.06
C ALA A 9 -23.18 -0.22 -6.63
N THR A 10 -22.41 0.53 -5.82
CA THR A 10 -21.62 1.66 -6.31
C THR A 10 -20.40 1.21 -7.14
N ILE A 11 -19.90 -0.01 -6.93
CA ILE A 11 -18.88 -0.62 -7.79
C ILE A 11 -19.48 -1.00 -9.15
N CYS A 12 -20.72 -1.47 -9.16
CA CYS A 12 -21.46 -1.83 -10.37
C CYS A 12 -22.01 -0.61 -11.14
N ASP A 13 -21.86 0.59 -10.61
CA ASP A 13 -22.35 1.81 -11.25
C ASP A 13 -21.55 2.12 -12.52
N GLY A 14 -22.27 2.46 -13.59
CA GLY A 14 -21.68 2.65 -14.91
C GLY A 14 -20.75 3.86 -14.95
N TYR A 15 -21.11 4.92 -14.21
CA TYR A 15 -20.28 6.12 -14.12
C TYR A 15 -19.01 5.84 -13.32
N ASN A 16 -19.09 5.12 -12.20
CA ASN A 16 -17.88 4.71 -11.45
C ASN A 16 -16.96 3.83 -12.30
N LEU A 17 -17.49 2.83 -12.99
CA LEU A 17 -16.69 1.97 -13.88
C LEU A 17 -16.05 2.76 -15.03
N GLN A 18 -16.79 3.72 -15.61
CA GLN A 18 -16.24 4.59 -16.66
C GLN A 18 -15.11 5.47 -16.14
N ARG A 19 -15.28 6.08 -14.97
CA ARG A 19 -14.20 6.85 -14.31
C ARG A 19 -12.99 5.97 -14.03
N ALA A 20 -13.22 4.76 -13.51
CA ALA A 20 -12.16 3.81 -13.23
C ALA A 20 -11.38 3.43 -14.50
N TRP A 21 -12.06 3.24 -15.62
CA TRP A 21 -11.41 3.06 -16.92
C TRP A 21 -10.58 4.28 -17.32
N MET A 22 -11.13 5.50 -17.21
CA MET A 22 -10.40 6.73 -17.54
C MET A 22 -9.13 6.89 -16.70
N ASP A 23 -9.16 6.53 -15.42
CA ASP A 23 -7.98 6.56 -14.56
C ASP A 23 -6.92 5.54 -15.00
N VAL A 24 -7.34 4.31 -15.33
CA VAL A 24 -6.44 3.26 -15.84
C VAL A 24 -5.82 3.68 -17.16
N TRP A 25 -6.61 4.24 -18.07
CA TRP A 25 -6.17 4.75 -19.37
C TRP A 25 -5.24 5.96 -19.28
N GLY A 26 -5.56 6.91 -18.38
CA GLY A 26 -4.81 8.15 -18.17
C GLY A 26 -3.49 7.96 -17.43
N SER A 27 -3.37 6.90 -16.62
CA SER A 27 -2.15 6.62 -15.84
C SER A 27 -0.93 6.18 -16.65
N ARG A 28 -1.04 6.06 -17.99
CA ARG A 28 0.03 5.59 -18.87
C ARG A 28 0.31 6.54 -20.03
N THR A 29 1.60 6.71 -20.32
CA THR A 29 2.07 7.35 -21.55
C THR A 29 1.64 6.52 -22.77
N ALA A 30 1.52 7.16 -23.94
CA ALA A 30 1.10 6.50 -25.18
C ALA A 30 1.94 5.24 -25.49
N ALA A 31 3.27 5.31 -25.33
CA ALA A 31 4.16 4.16 -25.51
C ALA A 31 3.90 3.04 -24.48
N ALA A 32 3.60 3.39 -23.22
CA ALA A 32 3.31 2.40 -22.17
C ALA A 32 1.94 1.73 -22.33
N ARG A 33 1.02 2.28 -23.14
CA ARG A 33 -0.30 1.67 -23.42
C ARG A 33 -0.20 0.40 -24.26
N HIS A 34 0.82 0.30 -25.11
CA HIS A 34 1.13 -0.88 -25.91
C HIS A 34 1.90 -1.97 -25.13
N HIS A 35 2.20 -1.73 -23.84
CA HIS A 35 2.96 -2.63 -22.99
C HIS A 35 2.24 -2.92 -21.67
N GLY A 36 2.64 -3.97 -20.94
CA GLY A 36 2.10 -4.30 -19.62
C GLY A 36 0.64 -4.78 -19.64
N ALA A 37 0.34 -5.68 -20.58
CA ALA A 37 -0.82 -6.57 -20.53
C ALA A 37 -0.76 -7.48 -19.30
N GLY A 38 -1.92 -8.01 -18.90
CA GLY A 38 -1.99 -9.08 -17.91
C GLY A 38 -1.68 -10.44 -18.51
N ILE A 39 -2.09 -11.50 -17.83
CA ILE A 39 -1.91 -12.88 -18.29
C ILE A 39 -2.66 -13.19 -19.59
N ASP A 40 -3.72 -12.42 -19.88
CA ASP A 40 -4.58 -12.52 -21.06
C ASP A 40 -3.98 -11.89 -22.32
N GLY A 41 -2.84 -11.21 -22.21
CA GLY A 41 -2.18 -10.53 -23.33
C GLY A 41 -2.90 -9.27 -23.82
N VAL A 42 -4.03 -8.88 -23.22
CA VAL A 42 -4.80 -7.69 -23.61
C VAL A 42 -4.13 -6.44 -23.04
N THR A 43 -3.68 -5.56 -23.93
CA THR A 43 -3.08 -4.27 -23.56
C THR A 43 -4.13 -3.19 -23.29
N VAL A 44 -3.70 -2.03 -22.77
CA VAL A 44 -4.61 -0.89 -22.58
C VAL A 44 -5.13 -0.39 -23.93
N ALA A 45 -4.29 -0.43 -24.98
CA ALA A 45 -4.70 -0.04 -26.34
C ALA A 45 -5.76 -1.01 -26.92
N ASP A 46 -5.59 -2.32 -26.71
CA ASP A 46 -6.58 -3.32 -27.16
C ASP A 46 -7.91 -3.18 -26.41
N TRP A 47 -7.85 -2.83 -25.13
CA TRP A 47 -9.03 -2.57 -24.32
C TRP A 47 -9.74 -1.27 -24.75
N GLU A 48 -8.97 -0.23 -25.11
CA GLU A 48 -9.46 1.06 -25.61
C GLU A 48 -10.26 0.91 -26.92
N ALA A 49 -9.87 0.00 -27.81
CA ALA A 49 -10.54 -0.17 -29.10
C ALA A 49 -12.06 -0.44 -28.98
N ASP A 50 -12.47 -1.22 -27.96
CA ASP A 50 -13.86 -1.61 -27.71
C ASP A 50 -14.32 -1.24 -26.29
N TRP A 51 -13.80 -0.15 -25.74
CA TRP A 51 -13.92 0.13 -24.30
C TRP A 51 -15.37 0.23 -23.81
N GLN A 52 -16.29 0.82 -24.59
CA GLN A 52 -17.70 0.92 -24.19
C GLN A 52 -18.36 -0.45 -24.08
N ALA A 53 -18.12 -1.33 -25.07
CA ALA A 53 -18.70 -2.67 -25.08
C ALA A 53 -18.13 -3.54 -23.95
N ARG A 54 -16.81 -3.44 -23.71
CA ARG A 54 -16.13 -4.12 -22.59
C ARG A 54 -16.65 -3.64 -21.24
N LEU A 55 -16.86 -2.33 -21.08
CA LEU A 55 -17.41 -1.76 -19.86
C LEU A 55 -18.84 -2.23 -19.59
N GLN A 56 -19.68 -2.27 -20.63
CA GLN A 56 -21.06 -2.74 -20.53
C GLN A 56 -21.11 -4.24 -20.18
N ALA A 57 -20.26 -5.06 -20.80
CA ALA A 57 -20.12 -6.48 -20.46
C ALA A 57 -19.66 -6.66 -19.02
N LEU A 58 -18.60 -5.94 -18.61
CA LEU A 58 -18.06 -5.97 -17.25
C LEU A 58 -19.11 -5.58 -16.21
N GLN A 59 -19.90 -4.53 -16.48
CA GLN A 59 -20.99 -4.12 -15.61
C GLN A 59 -22.05 -5.22 -15.46
N ASN A 60 -22.42 -5.88 -16.56
CA ASN A 60 -23.38 -6.99 -16.53
C ASN A 60 -22.82 -8.17 -15.73
N ASP A 61 -21.54 -8.48 -15.89
CA ASP A 61 -20.87 -9.57 -15.17
C ASP A 61 -20.80 -9.30 -13.66
N LEU A 62 -20.50 -8.06 -13.26
CA LEU A 62 -20.50 -7.66 -11.85
C LEU A 62 -21.89 -7.74 -11.23
N ARG A 63 -22.92 -7.24 -11.93
CA ARG A 63 -24.32 -7.26 -11.46
C ARG A 63 -24.89 -8.67 -11.33
N ARG A 64 -24.49 -9.59 -12.21
CA ARG A 64 -24.93 -10.99 -12.20
C ARG A 64 -24.05 -11.89 -11.32
N GLY A 65 -22.98 -11.35 -10.72
CA GLY A 65 -22.02 -12.13 -9.94
C GLY A 65 -21.22 -13.13 -10.80
N ALA A 66 -21.09 -12.89 -12.10
CA ALA A 66 -20.32 -13.70 -13.05
C ALA A 66 -18.84 -13.30 -13.11
N TYR A 67 -18.49 -12.08 -12.70
CA TYR A 67 -17.10 -11.62 -12.66
C TYR A 67 -16.24 -12.49 -11.71
N ARG A 68 -15.05 -12.88 -12.18
CA ARG A 68 -14.04 -13.59 -11.37
C ARG A 68 -12.68 -12.93 -11.58
N PRO A 69 -11.92 -12.65 -10.50
CA PRO A 69 -10.53 -12.21 -10.60
C PRO A 69 -9.70 -13.12 -11.49
N SER A 70 -8.97 -12.55 -12.46
CA SER A 70 -8.09 -13.35 -13.32
C SER A 70 -6.73 -13.56 -12.64
N PRO A 71 -6.02 -14.68 -12.95
CA PRO A 71 -4.65 -14.88 -12.51
C PRO A 71 -3.73 -13.70 -12.87
N LEU A 72 -2.78 -13.39 -11.99
CA LEU A 72 -1.81 -12.32 -12.23
C LEU A 72 -0.68 -12.81 -13.13
N LEU A 73 -0.23 -11.95 -14.05
CA LEU A 73 1.04 -12.16 -14.73
C LEU A 73 2.18 -11.86 -13.74
N CYS A 74 2.84 -12.90 -13.24
CA CYS A 74 3.88 -12.79 -12.22
C CYS A 74 5.27 -12.82 -12.82
N PHE A 75 6.18 -11.98 -12.32
CA PHE A 75 7.61 -12.04 -12.64
C PHE A 75 8.44 -11.45 -11.49
N ASP A 76 9.69 -11.90 -11.39
CA ASP A 76 10.61 -11.46 -10.36
C ASP A 76 11.46 -10.29 -10.85
N VAL A 77 11.56 -9.25 -10.03
CA VAL A 77 12.41 -8.09 -10.27
C VAL A 77 13.43 -8.01 -9.14
N PRO A 78 14.72 -7.73 -9.42
CA PRO A 78 15.68 -7.53 -8.34
C PRO A 78 15.25 -6.31 -7.51
N ARG A 79 15.25 -6.42 -6.18
CA ARG A 79 15.12 -5.24 -5.33
C ARG A 79 16.32 -4.34 -5.63
N ARG A 80 16.06 -3.08 -6.04
CA ARG A 80 17.13 -2.09 -6.19
C ARG A 80 17.83 -1.95 -4.83
N ARG A 81 19.15 -1.81 -4.84
CA ARG A 81 19.95 -1.40 -3.67
C ARG A 81 19.48 0.00 -3.24
N HIS A 82 18.41 0.08 -2.46
CA HIS A 82 18.21 1.26 -1.64
C HIS A 82 19.13 1.02 -0.47
N SER A 83 20.16 1.85 -0.37
CA SER A 83 21.03 1.90 0.79
C SER A 83 20.14 1.82 2.01
N SER A 84 20.46 0.91 2.93
CA SER A 84 19.94 1.02 4.28
C SER A 84 20.03 2.49 4.70
N SER A 85 18.92 3.03 5.16
CA SER A 85 18.80 4.37 5.74
C SER A 85 19.72 4.53 6.95
N VAL A 86 20.13 3.41 7.54
CA VAL A 86 21.10 3.28 8.60
C VAL A 86 22.51 3.02 8.02
N PRO A 87 23.51 3.87 8.28
CA PRO A 87 24.91 3.65 7.91
C PRO A 87 25.47 2.33 8.45
N ALA A 88 26.48 1.74 7.78
CA ALA A 88 27.10 0.48 8.19
C ALA A 88 27.77 0.52 9.58
N GLU A 89 28.06 1.71 10.11
CA GLU A 89 28.55 1.94 11.47
C GLU A 89 27.45 1.84 12.54
N TYR A 90 26.18 2.06 12.16
CA TYR A 90 25.00 1.98 13.02
C TYR A 90 24.06 0.80 12.69
N GLY A 91 24.25 0.13 11.56
CA GLY A 91 23.44 -0.99 11.06
C GLY A 91 24.27 -2.07 10.38
N ARG A 92 23.70 -3.26 10.13
CA ARG A 92 24.40 -4.34 9.42
C ARG A 92 24.44 -4.09 7.91
N GLU A 93 25.54 -4.46 7.26
CA GLU A 93 25.65 -4.47 5.80
C GLU A 93 24.45 -5.19 5.17
N ALA A 94 23.67 -4.48 4.36
CA ALA A 94 22.51 -5.02 3.65
C ALA A 94 22.94 -6.22 2.79
N ARG A 95 22.57 -7.43 3.21
CA ARG A 95 22.88 -8.66 2.46
C ARG A 95 22.19 -8.59 1.11
N GLY A 96 22.98 -8.62 0.04
CA GLY A 96 22.54 -8.31 -1.32
C GLY A 96 21.37 -9.13 -1.85
N GLY A 97 20.64 -8.54 -2.82
CA GLY A 97 19.99 -9.26 -3.91
C GLY A 97 18.72 -10.06 -3.59
N ARG A 98 17.80 -9.58 -2.75
CA ARG A 98 16.47 -10.18 -2.68
C ARG A 98 15.67 -9.84 -3.94
N TRP A 99 14.99 -10.83 -4.52
CA TRP A 99 14.02 -10.62 -5.60
C TRP A 99 12.67 -10.20 -5.00
N ARG A 100 11.92 -9.37 -5.72
CA ARG A 100 10.51 -9.09 -5.41
C ARG A 100 9.64 -9.63 -6.53
N ARG A 101 8.61 -10.40 -6.16
CA ARG A 101 7.62 -10.89 -7.11
C ARG A 101 6.61 -9.78 -7.37
N LEU A 102 6.51 -9.33 -8.61
CA LEU A 102 5.46 -8.43 -9.06
C LEU A 102 4.35 -9.23 -9.73
N GLY A 103 3.11 -8.78 -9.57
CA GLY A 103 1.93 -9.33 -10.23
C GLY A 103 1.18 -8.25 -10.98
N ILE A 104 1.08 -8.39 -12.30
CA ILE A 104 0.31 -7.47 -13.16
C ILE A 104 -1.09 -8.06 -13.37
N PRO A 105 -2.17 -7.38 -12.91
CA PRO A 105 -3.53 -7.77 -13.23
C PRO A 105 -3.89 -7.51 -14.69
N THR A 106 -4.91 -8.19 -15.20
CA THR A 106 -5.52 -7.89 -16.50
C THR A 106 -6.04 -6.46 -16.53
N VAL A 107 -6.22 -5.88 -17.73
CA VAL A 107 -6.82 -4.53 -17.84
C VAL A 107 -8.20 -4.50 -17.18
N THR A 108 -9.01 -5.54 -17.41
CA THR A 108 -10.34 -5.69 -16.80
C THR A 108 -10.26 -5.68 -15.27
N ASP A 109 -9.37 -6.46 -14.66
CA ASP A 109 -9.18 -6.46 -13.21
C ASP A 109 -8.71 -5.10 -12.69
N ARG A 110 -7.82 -4.41 -13.42
CA ARG A 110 -7.37 -3.06 -13.05
C ARG A 110 -8.53 -2.06 -13.03
N VAL A 111 -9.48 -2.16 -13.96
CA VAL A 111 -10.68 -1.31 -13.99
C VAL A 111 -11.57 -1.59 -12.77
N VAL A 112 -11.87 -2.86 -12.47
CA VAL A 112 -12.70 -3.20 -11.30
C VAL A 112 -12.02 -2.82 -9.98
N GLN A 113 -10.72 -3.12 -9.84
CA GLN A 113 -9.94 -2.72 -8.66
C GLN A 113 -9.91 -1.20 -8.49
N ARG A 114 -9.82 -0.45 -9.58
CA ARG A 114 -9.90 1.02 -9.56
C ARG A 114 -11.29 1.49 -9.14
N ALA A 115 -12.37 0.87 -9.63
CA ALA A 115 -13.73 1.20 -9.21
C ALA A 115 -13.95 0.95 -7.71
N VAL A 116 -13.38 -0.13 -7.18
CA VAL A 116 -13.34 -0.41 -5.73
C VAL A 116 -12.53 0.64 -4.98
N LYS A 117 -11.33 0.97 -5.46
CA LYS A 117 -10.50 2.03 -4.88
C LYS A 117 -11.25 3.37 -4.83
N ASN A 118 -11.94 3.75 -5.90
CA ASN A 118 -12.71 5.00 -5.96
C ASN A 118 -13.83 5.06 -4.92
N ALA A 119 -14.38 3.91 -4.51
CA ALA A 119 -15.41 3.84 -3.48
C ALA A 119 -14.84 3.81 -2.05
N LEU A 120 -13.72 3.10 -1.83
CA LEU A 120 -13.14 2.89 -0.50
C LEU A 120 -12.15 3.99 -0.08
N GLU A 121 -11.34 4.51 -1.00
CA GLU A 121 -10.29 5.48 -0.70
C GLU A 121 -10.81 6.74 -0.01
N PRO A 122 -11.92 7.38 -0.44
CA PRO A 122 -12.42 8.58 0.25
C PRO A 122 -12.83 8.33 1.72
N ILE A 123 -13.34 7.12 2.02
CA ILE A 123 -13.77 6.73 3.37
C ILE A 123 -12.54 6.53 4.25
N TRP A 124 -11.54 5.82 3.74
CA TRP A 124 -10.31 5.54 4.47
C TRP A 124 -9.41 6.76 4.60
N GLU A 125 -9.38 7.66 3.62
CA GLU A 125 -8.66 8.92 3.73
C GLU A 125 -9.18 9.80 4.88
N ALA A 126 -10.49 9.78 5.14
CA ALA A 126 -11.06 10.46 6.30
C ALA A 126 -10.65 9.84 7.65
N ARG A 127 -10.16 8.59 7.66
CA ARG A 127 -9.69 7.87 8.85
C ARG A 127 -8.18 7.93 9.03
N PHE A 128 -7.43 7.88 7.94
CA PHE A 128 -5.97 7.82 7.98
C PHE A 128 -5.34 9.05 8.65
N LEU A 129 -4.45 8.80 9.60
CA LEU A 129 -3.74 9.83 10.35
C LEU A 129 -2.73 10.59 9.48
N SER A 130 -2.41 11.82 9.87
CA SER A 130 -1.46 12.69 9.15
C SER A 130 -0.04 12.15 9.08
N CYS A 131 0.34 11.23 9.98
CA CYS A 131 1.64 10.57 9.98
C CYS A 131 1.86 9.64 8.78
N SER A 132 0.80 9.17 8.12
CA SER A 132 0.90 8.27 6.97
C SER A 132 0.92 9.06 5.65
N HIS A 133 1.93 8.85 4.82
CA HIS A 133 2.11 9.57 3.55
C HIS A 133 2.12 8.66 2.31
N GLY A 134 2.47 7.38 2.48
CA GLY A 134 2.67 6.47 1.35
C GLY A 134 1.37 6.19 0.59
N TYR A 135 1.39 6.31 -0.74
CA TYR A 135 0.27 5.95 -1.63
C TYR A 135 -1.06 6.66 -1.36
N ARG A 136 -1.05 7.84 -0.75
CA ARG A 136 -2.24 8.63 -0.45
C ARG A 136 -2.38 9.82 -1.40
N PRO A 137 -3.61 10.26 -1.74
CA PRO A 137 -3.84 11.51 -2.48
C PRO A 137 -3.17 12.69 -1.75
N GLU A 138 -2.57 13.60 -2.53
CA GLU A 138 -1.92 14.82 -2.02
C GLU A 138 -0.77 14.60 -1.02
N ARG A 139 -0.32 13.35 -0.85
CA ARG A 139 0.86 12.98 -0.09
C ARG A 139 1.96 12.50 -1.03
N SER A 140 3.19 12.76 -0.63
CA SER A 140 4.39 12.40 -1.37
C SER A 140 5.58 12.22 -0.44
N VAL A 141 6.69 11.73 -0.99
CA VAL A 141 7.98 11.69 -0.29
C VAL A 141 8.32 13.07 0.30
N PHE A 142 8.10 14.14 -0.46
CA PHE A 142 8.34 15.51 0.02
C PHE A 142 7.49 15.87 1.24
N THR A 143 6.22 15.47 1.28
CA THR A 143 5.37 15.73 2.45
C THR A 143 5.82 14.95 3.69
N ALA A 144 6.38 13.74 3.51
CA ALA A 144 6.91 12.95 4.61
C ALA A 144 8.21 13.56 5.15
N VAL A 145 9.12 13.95 4.26
CA VAL A 145 10.37 14.64 4.63
C VAL A 145 10.07 15.97 5.33
N ALA A 146 9.13 16.76 4.82
CA ALA A 146 8.71 18.00 5.49
C ALA A 146 8.15 17.77 6.90
N HIS A 147 7.46 16.65 7.13
CA HIS A 147 6.95 16.27 8.44
C HIS A 147 8.08 15.89 9.41
N VAL A 148 9.11 15.19 8.92
CA VAL A 148 10.35 14.92 9.68
C VAL A 148 11.04 16.22 10.09
N LEU A 149 11.24 17.15 9.15
CA LEU A 149 11.86 18.46 9.44
C LEU A 149 11.01 19.31 10.40
N TRP A 150 9.68 19.16 10.36
CA TRP A 150 8.80 19.84 11.32
C TRP A 150 9.03 19.33 12.75
N HIS A 151 9.18 18.02 12.93
CA HIS A 151 9.51 17.41 14.22
C HIS A 151 10.92 17.79 14.70
N GLU A 152 11.89 17.83 13.79
CA GLU A 152 13.24 18.34 14.08
C GLU A 152 13.21 19.76 14.65
N ALA A 153 12.42 20.66 14.03
CA ALA A 153 12.26 22.02 14.51
C ALA A 153 11.62 22.13 15.91
N GLN A 154 11.00 21.05 16.40
CA GLN A 154 10.51 20.93 17.79
C GLN A 154 11.57 20.37 18.76
N GLY A 155 12.82 20.15 18.31
CA GLY A 155 13.93 19.66 19.12
C GLY A 155 14.11 18.15 19.14
N LEU A 156 13.43 17.41 18.25
CA LEU A 156 13.59 15.96 18.12
C LEU A 156 14.74 15.63 17.17
N SER A 157 15.90 15.25 17.72
CA SER A 157 17.16 15.07 16.98
C SER A 157 17.62 13.62 16.87
N TRP A 158 16.84 12.66 17.35
CA TRP A 158 17.10 11.23 17.21
C TRP A 158 15.98 10.55 16.45
N VAL A 159 16.32 9.50 15.72
CA VAL A 159 15.39 8.76 14.86
C VAL A 159 15.45 7.29 15.20
N ALA A 160 14.28 6.71 15.47
CA ALA A 160 14.07 5.28 15.33
C ALA A 160 13.60 5.02 13.91
N ASP A 161 14.45 4.38 13.11
CA ASP A 161 14.22 4.11 11.69
C ASP A 161 13.83 2.63 11.54
N GLY A 162 12.68 2.38 10.91
CA GLY A 162 12.10 1.05 10.81
C GLY A 162 11.58 0.75 9.40
N ASP A 163 11.84 -0.48 8.96
CA ASP A 163 11.32 -1.07 7.71
C ASP A 163 10.59 -2.36 8.07
N ILE A 164 9.36 -2.53 7.55
CA ILE A 164 8.58 -3.74 7.76
C ILE A 164 9.04 -4.82 6.77
N GLU A 165 9.51 -5.96 7.30
CA GLU A 165 10.00 -7.04 6.48
C GLU A 165 8.89 -7.65 5.62
N ALA A 166 9.08 -7.57 4.29
CA ALA A 166 8.21 -8.17 3.30
C ALA A 166 6.72 -7.87 3.52
N CYS A 167 6.39 -6.62 3.89
CA CYS A 167 5.05 -6.19 4.30
C CYS A 167 3.93 -6.70 3.39
N PHE A 168 4.06 -6.55 2.07
CA PHE A 168 3.04 -7.00 1.12
C PHE A 168 2.87 -8.51 1.13
N ASP A 169 3.91 -9.29 1.40
CA ASP A 169 3.89 -10.74 1.35
C ASP A 169 3.39 -11.36 2.67
N THR A 170 3.36 -10.59 3.77
CA THR A 170 3.03 -11.08 5.12
C THR A 170 1.63 -10.71 5.60
N ILE A 171 0.99 -9.71 4.97
CA ILE A 171 -0.39 -9.26 5.30
C ILE A 171 -1.36 -10.45 5.34
N ARG A 172 -2.05 -10.61 6.48
CA ARG A 172 -3.07 -11.63 6.67
C ARG A 172 -4.41 -11.23 6.05
N HIS A 173 -5.00 -12.14 5.30
CA HIS A 173 -6.27 -11.90 4.59
C HIS A 173 -7.45 -11.75 5.54
N ASP A 174 -7.53 -12.57 6.58
CA ASP A 174 -8.61 -12.52 7.58
C ASP A 174 -8.62 -11.17 8.31
N THR A 175 -7.48 -10.79 8.90
CA THR A 175 -7.33 -9.49 9.57
C THR A 175 -7.62 -8.31 8.63
N LEU A 176 -7.16 -8.36 7.37
CA LEU A 176 -7.43 -7.31 6.39
C LEU A 176 -8.93 -7.20 6.05
N LEU A 177 -9.61 -8.33 5.84
CA LEU A 177 -11.04 -8.35 5.53
C LEU A 177 -11.87 -7.89 6.74
N ASP A 178 -11.47 -8.25 7.96
CA ASP A 178 -12.11 -7.78 9.18
C ASP A 178 -11.99 -6.25 9.31
N LEU A 179 -10.81 -5.66 9.04
CA LEU A 179 -10.63 -4.21 9.04
C LEU A 179 -11.49 -3.50 7.99
N LEU A 180 -11.74 -4.14 6.85
CA LEU A 180 -12.58 -3.59 5.79
C LEU A 180 -14.08 -3.72 6.07
N SER A 181 -14.48 -4.62 6.96
CA SER A 181 -15.89 -4.99 7.18
C SER A 181 -16.77 -3.81 7.62
N ASP A 182 -16.19 -2.81 8.28
CA ASP A 182 -16.89 -1.57 8.66
C ASP A 182 -17.20 -0.63 7.48
N THR A 183 -16.58 -0.87 6.32
CA THR A 183 -16.65 0.04 5.15
C THR A 183 -17.11 -0.66 3.87
N ALA A 184 -17.17 -1.99 3.89
CA ALA A 184 -17.49 -2.83 2.75
C ALA A 184 -18.59 -3.83 3.13
N ASP A 185 -19.57 -4.00 2.23
CA ASP A 185 -20.58 -5.05 2.40
C ASP A 185 -20.02 -6.43 2.02
N ARG A 186 -20.81 -7.48 2.29
CA ARG A 186 -20.43 -8.88 2.06
C ARG A 186 -19.95 -9.14 0.62
N ASP A 187 -20.62 -8.57 -0.37
CA ASP A 187 -20.31 -8.81 -1.77
C ASP A 187 -19.00 -8.13 -2.17
N LEU A 188 -18.73 -6.92 -1.66
CA LEU A 188 -17.46 -6.24 -1.84
C LEU A 188 -16.31 -6.97 -1.12
N LEU A 189 -16.54 -7.47 0.11
CA LEU A 189 -15.55 -8.28 0.82
C LEU A 189 -15.23 -9.56 0.06
N ALA A 190 -16.23 -10.25 -0.51
CA ALA A 190 -16.03 -11.44 -1.33
C ALA A 190 -15.21 -11.12 -2.60
N LEU A 191 -15.47 -9.98 -3.24
CA LEU A 191 -14.71 -9.51 -4.39
C LEU A 191 -13.24 -9.24 -4.03
N VAL A 192 -12.98 -8.54 -2.92
CA VAL A 192 -11.63 -8.29 -2.42
C VAL A 192 -10.93 -9.58 -2.04
N ALA A 193 -11.60 -10.49 -1.34
CA ALA A 193 -11.08 -11.81 -0.99
C ALA A 193 -10.68 -12.62 -2.24
N GLY A 194 -11.41 -12.51 -3.34
CA GLY A 194 -11.05 -13.11 -4.62
C GLY A 194 -9.70 -12.60 -5.16
N TRP A 195 -9.45 -11.28 -5.12
CA TRP A 195 -8.15 -10.74 -5.52
C TRP A 195 -7.03 -11.11 -4.56
N LEU A 196 -7.30 -11.15 -3.25
CA LEU A 196 -6.36 -11.60 -2.25
C LEU A 196 -5.93 -13.04 -2.49
N ALA A 197 -6.89 -13.94 -2.79
CA ALA A 197 -6.61 -15.34 -3.10
C ALA A 197 -5.73 -15.51 -4.34
N VAL A 198 -5.96 -14.73 -5.39
CA VAL A 198 -5.14 -14.77 -6.61
C VAL A 198 -3.74 -14.17 -6.38
N GLY A 199 -3.65 -13.13 -5.54
CA GLY A 199 -2.41 -12.43 -5.21
C GLY A 199 -1.62 -13.02 -4.04
N ALA A 200 -2.09 -14.14 -3.48
CA ALA A 200 -1.54 -14.73 -2.28
C ALA A 200 -0.10 -15.22 -2.51
N THR A 201 0.78 -14.92 -1.55
CA THR A 201 2.16 -15.45 -1.51
C THR A 201 2.24 -16.75 -0.72
N ALA A 202 1.31 -16.94 0.21
CA ALA A 202 1.10 -18.13 1.01
C ALA A 202 -0.40 -18.29 1.34
N PRO A 203 -0.87 -19.46 1.79
CA PRO A 203 -2.28 -19.65 2.14
C PRO A 203 -2.78 -18.59 3.14
N GLY A 204 -3.76 -17.79 2.72
CA GLY A 204 -4.37 -16.73 3.53
C GLY A 204 -3.46 -15.52 3.80
N ARG A 205 -2.33 -15.38 3.09
CA ARG A 205 -1.38 -14.29 3.28
C ARG A 205 -0.87 -13.71 1.96
N GLY A 206 -0.54 -12.43 2.02
CA GLY A 206 0.10 -11.70 0.95
C GLY A 206 -0.87 -10.98 0.02
N ILE A 207 -0.48 -9.81 -0.44
CA ILE A 207 -1.18 -9.00 -1.42
C ILE A 207 -0.27 -8.75 -2.62
N ALA A 208 -0.84 -8.77 -3.82
CA ALA A 208 -0.04 -8.65 -5.03
C ALA A 208 0.63 -7.28 -5.16
N GLN A 209 1.95 -7.26 -5.27
CA GLN A 209 2.70 -6.05 -5.60
C GLN A 209 2.47 -5.66 -7.06
N GLY A 210 1.95 -4.46 -7.31
CA GLY A 210 1.65 -3.96 -8.66
C GLY A 210 0.17 -3.95 -9.04
N ALA A 211 -0.71 -4.51 -8.20
CA ALA A 211 -2.15 -4.36 -8.36
C ALA A 211 -2.62 -2.97 -7.89
N VAL A 212 -3.70 -2.47 -8.48
CA VAL A 212 -4.18 -1.09 -8.28
C VAL A 212 -4.68 -0.86 -6.85
N LEU A 213 -5.30 -1.88 -6.25
CA LEU A 213 -5.92 -1.81 -4.94
C LEU A 213 -4.93 -2.07 -3.79
N SER A 214 -3.86 -2.83 -4.04
CA SER A 214 -2.91 -3.27 -3.00
C SER A 214 -2.32 -2.15 -2.14
N PRO A 215 -1.93 -0.98 -2.67
CA PRO A 215 -1.40 0.10 -1.83
C PRO A 215 -2.40 0.62 -0.80
N LEU A 216 -3.69 0.73 -1.17
CA LEU A 216 -4.74 1.11 -0.23
C LEU A 216 -4.91 0.04 0.85
N LEU A 217 -4.94 -1.24 0.45
CA LEU A 217 -5.09 -2.37 1.38
C LEU A 217 -3.93 -2.45 2.39
N ALA A 218 -2.70 -2.19 1.95
CA ALA A 218 -1.54 -2.12 2.83
C ALA A 218 -1.71 -1.01 3.87
N ASN A 219 -2.16 0.18 3.46
CA ASN A 219 -2.41 1.27 4.39
C ASN A 219 -3.56 0.98 5.36
N VAL A 220 -4.63 0.32 4.91
CA VAL A 220 -5.71 -0.15 5.80
C VAL A 220 -5.16 -1.09 6.86
N TYR A 221 -4.33 -2.05 6.48
CA TYR A 221 -3.72 -3.01 7.41
C TYR A 221 -2.80 -2.34 8.45
N LEU A 222 -2.03 -1.33 8.02
CA LEU A 222 -1.08 -0.60 8.86
C LEU A 222 -1.71 0.54 9.66
N HIS A 223 -2.94 0.96 9.35
CA HIS A 223 -3.56 2.08 10.04
C HIS A 223 -3.74 1.86 11.56
N PRO A 224 -4.12 0.68 12.06
CA PRO A 224 -4.13 0.44 13.50
C PRO A 224 -2.75 0.54 14.17
N PHE A 225 -1.66 0.25 13.44
CA PHE A 225 -0.29 0.51 13.94
C PHE A 225 -0.05 2.01 14.09
N ASP A 226 -0.47 2.83 13.10
CA ASP A 226 -0.39 4.29 13.20
C ASP A 226 -1.15 4.82 14.42
N VAL A 227 -2.38 4.33 14.63
CA VAL A 227 -3.23 4.74 15.77
C VAL A 227 -2.57 4.40 17.10
N ALA A 228 -1.99 3.22 17.23
CA ALA A 228 -1.32 2.81 18.46
C ALA A 228 -0.06 3.64 18.74
N MET A 229 0.78 3.87 17.72
CA MET A 229 2.01 4.67 17.85
C MET A 229 1.72 6.13 18.20
N ILE A 230 0.80 6.77 17.47
CA ILE A 230 0.37 8.15 17.77
C ILE A 230 -0.32 8.23 19.13
N GLY A 231 -1.14 7.23 19.48
CA GLY A 231 -1.79 7.13 20.79
C GLY A 231 -0.82 6.98 21.96
N ALA A 232 0.36 6.42 21.73
CA ALA A 232 1.46 6.36 22.68
C ALA A 232 2.26 7.68 22.78
N GLY A 233 1.90 8.71 22.00
CA GLY A 233 2.57 10.01 21.99
C GLY A 233 3.83 10.07 21.14
N LEU A 234 4.06 9.07 20.27
CA LEU A 234 5.27 9.01 19.44
C LEU A 234 5.12 9.88 18.18
N ALA A 235 6.19 10.58 17.81
CA ALA A 235 6.26 11.41 16.61
C ALA A 235 6.55 10.57 15.36
N LEU A 236 5.57 9.75 14.96
CA LEU A 236 5.65 8.85 13.82
C LEU A 236 5.50 9.60 12.48
N VAL A 237 6.33 9.24 11.51
CA VAL A 237 6.15 9.52 10.08
C VAL A 237 6.33 8.22 9.30
N ARG A 238 5.32 7.80 8.54
CA ARG A 238 5.32 6.55 7.77
C ARG A 238 5.07 6.78 6.29
N PHE A 239 5.81 6.08 5.46
CA PHE A 239 5.60 5.99 4.02
C PHE A 239 5.57 4.51 3.60
N ALA A 240 4.36 3.97 3.45
CA ALA A 240 4.15 2.55 3.20
C ALA A 240 4.75 1.68 4.33
N ASP A 241 5.74 0.84 4.02
CA ASP A 241 6.48 -0.05 4.92
C ASP A 241 7.69 0.61 5.60
N ASP A 242 8.19 1.72 5.05
CA ASP A 242 9.25 2.55 5.66
C ASP A 242 8.64 3.55 6.65
N TRP A 243 9.21 3.68 7.85
CA TRP A 243 8.76 4.64 8.85
C TRP A 243 9.90 5.13 9.74
N VAL A 244 9.70 6.31 10.32
CA VAL A 244 10.59 6.90 11.32
C VAL A 244 9.79 7.41 12.51
N VAL A 245 10.37 7.31 13.70
CA VAL A 245 9.88 7.99 14.91
C VAL A 245 10.92 8.97 15.39
N MET A 246 10.52 10.24 15.45
CA MET A 246 11.38 11.33 15.92
C MET A 246 11.38 11.36 17.45
N CYS A 247 12.55 11.43 18.06
CA CYS A 247 12.78 11.34 19.50
C CYS A 247 13.78 12.40 19.95
N ALA A 248 13.78 12.73 21.25
CA ALA A 248 14.75 13.68 21.82
C ALA A 248 16.12 13.03 22.07
N GLY A 249 16.16 11.71 22.28
CA GLY A 249 17.38 10.99 22.63
C GLY A 249 17.42 9.55 22.14
N PRO A 250 18.60 8.90 22.20
CA PRO A 250 18.79 7.54 21.72
C PRO A 250 18.01 6.49 22.51
N ASP A 251 17.89 6.67 23.83
CA ASP A 251 17.15 5.73 24.69
C ASP A 251 15.65 5.74 24.37
N GLU A 252 15.10 6.92 24.09
CA GLU A 252 13.71 7.09 23.67
C GLU A 252 13.48 6.47 22.29
N ALA A 253 14.40 6.68 21.35
CA ALA A 253 14.34 6.05 20.02
C ALA A 253 14.40 4.52 20.12
N LEU A 254 15.25 3.97 20.98
CA LEU A 254 15.32 2.53 21.21
C LEU A 254 14.02 1.99 21.82
N ALA A 255 13.44 2.70 22.80
CA ALA A 255 12.17 2.33 23.40
C ALA A 255 11.02 2.39 22.38
N ALA A 256 10.98 3.41 21.53
CA ALA A 256 10.01 3.54 20.45
C ALA A 256 10.13 2.39 19.44
N LEU A 257 11.35 1.99 19.09
CA LEU A 257 11.62 0.87 18.19
C LEU A 257 11.12 -0.46 18.78
N GLN A 258 11.38 -0.70 20.07
CA GLN A 258 10.91 -1.89 20.78
C GLN A 258 9.38 -1.91 20.88
N HIS A 259 8.75 -0.76 21.15
CA HIS A 259 7.31 -0.62 21.18
C HIS A 259 6.68 -0.94 19.82
N ALA A 260 7.23 -0.34 18.75
CA ALA A 260 6.80 -0.61 17.38
C ALA A 260 6.94 -2.09 17.00
N ALA A 261 8.04 -2.74 17.40
CA ALA A 261 8.25 -4.17 17.17
C ALA A 261 7.15 -5.03 17.82
N GLY A 262 6.73 -4.70 19.05
CA GLY A 262 5.62 -5.39 19.72
C GLY A 262 4.29 -5.22 18.97
N LEU A 263 3.95 -3.98 18.60
CA LEU A 263 2.71 -3.68 17.86
C LEU A 263 2.63 -4.35 16.49
N LEU A 264 3.77 -4.49 15.81
CA LEU A 264 3.88 -5.21 14.54
C LEU A 264 3.76 -6.72 14.74
N ALA A 265 4.40 -7.27 15.78
CA ALA A 265 4.33 -8.69 16.10
C ALA A 265 2.90 -9.15 16.41
N ASP A 266 2.11 -8.33 17.12
CA ASP A 266 0.68 -8.56 17.37
C ASP A 266 -0.16 -8.66 16.08
N ARG A 267 0.40 -8.23 14.95
CA ARG A 267 -0.22 -8.24 13.61
C ARG A 267 0.46 -9.20 12.64
N ASP A 268 1.27 -10.12 13.16
CA ASP A 268 2.10 -11.05 12.37
C ASP A 268 3.06 -10.34 11.39
N LEU A 269 3.48 -9.12 11.71
CA LEU A 269 4.50 -8.37 10.98
C LEU A 269 5.81 -8.36 11.77
N ALA A 270 6.92 -8.22 11.07
CA ALA A 270 8.25 -8.17 11.65
C ALA A 270 9.03 -6.96 11.12
N LEU A 271 9.95 -6.46 11.94
CA LEU A 271 10.93 -5.47 11.51
C LEU A 271 12.04 -6.14 10.73
N ASN A 272 12.53 -5.43 9.72
CA ASN A 272 13.67 -5.84 8.94
C ASN A 272 14.97 -5.51 9.69
N PRO A 273 15.71 -6.51 10.21
CA PRO A 273 16.86 -6.27 11.06
C PRO A 273 18.04 -5.63 10.32
N ASP A 274 18.08 -5.71 8.99
CA ASP A 274 19.17 -5.15 8.19
C ASP A 274 18.95 -3.67 7.84
N LYS A 275 17.74 -3.15 8.07
CA LYS A 275 17.33 -1.78 7.70
C LYS A 275 16.77 -0.96 8.87
N THR A 276 16.64 -1.58 10.03
CA THR A 276 16.06 -0.95 11.21
C THR A 276 17.18 -0.56 12.16
N GLY A 277 17.11 0.64 12.75
CA GLY A 277 18.15 1.13 13.66
C GLY A 277 17.77 2.41 14.39
N VAL A 278 18.68 2.86 15.25
CA VAL A 278 18.59 4.14 15.96
C VAL A 278 19.78 4.99 15.55
N LEU A 279 19.51 6.22 15.13
CA LEU A 279 20.53 7.15 14.65
C LEU A 279 20.16 8.60 14.95
N PRO A 280 21.17 9.48 15.13
CA PRO A 280 20.91 10.92 15.19
C PRO A 280 20.38 11.40 13.83
N LEU A 281 19.53 12.42 13.87
CA LEU A 281 19.11 13.15 12.69
C LEU A 281 20.29 14.01 12.20
N GLY A 282 20.70 13.80 10.95
CA GLY A 282 21.84 14.51 10.36
C GLY A 282 22.61 13.64 9.36
N PRO A 283 23.89 13.97 9.10
CA PRO A 283 24.70 13.30 8.10
C PRO A 283 24.77 11.78 8.35
N GLY A 284 24.16 10.99 7.47
CA GLY A 284 24.12 9.54 7.55
C GLY A 284 22.70 8.95 7.50
N LEU A 285 21.66 9.70 7.90
CA LEU A 285 20.28 9.26 7.71
C LEU A 285 19.87 9.46 6.24
N ALA A 286 19.37 8.39 5.62
CA ALA A 286 18.77 8.46 4.29
C ALA A 286 17.30 8.01 4.33
N PHE A 287 16.35 8.92 4.51
CA PHE A 287 14.92 8.59 4.52
C PHE A 287 14.28 8.85 3.15
N LEU A 288 13.72 7.81 2.53
CA LEU A 288 13.07 7.89 1.20
C LEU A 288 13.94 8.52 0.09
N GLY A 289 15.26 8.38 0.21
CA GLY A 289 16.24 8.96 -0.71
C GLY A 289 16.61 10.43 -0.43
N ALA A 290 16.02 11.06 0.58
CA ALA A 290 16.47 12.34 1.11
C ALA A 290 17.59 12.13 2.13
N GLN A 291 18.60 13.00 2.09
CA GLN A 291 19.68 13.07 3.06
C GLN A 291 19.48 14.31 3.92
N PHE A 292 19.83 14.21 5.20
CA PHE A 292 19.73 15.29 6.17
C PHE A 292 21.14 15.80 6.49
N GLU A 293 21.29 17.12 6.62
CA GLU A 293 22.56 17.82 6.90
C GLU A 293 22.54 18.49 8.26
#